data_AF-D4K9B3-F1
#
_entry.id   AF-D4K9B3-F1
#
_cell.length_a   1.000
_cell.length_b   1.000
_cell.length_c   1.000
_cell.angle_alpha   90.00
_cell.angle_beta   90.00
_cell.angle_gamma   90.00
#
_symmetry.space_group_name_H-M   'P 1'
#
loop_
_entity.id
_entity.type
_entity.pdbx_description
1 polymer ?
#
loop_
_entity_poly.entity_id
_entity_poly.type
_entity_poly.pdbx_seq_one_letter_code
_entity_poly.pdbx_strand_id
1 'polypeptide(L)'
;MKRRDFCKGLAVTLAAGTLAPAAALPQAGAATALVGRAVPDDYYTLWYRSDRCGADLRHDYYYSDSLFDHPATEYDNQLALATLGMAAAADCTWESDQRYWMEGEVGRADHIRDAFAKLGFTEVQLFNYTHSLNDTPDTVGCAVARKTLVRGGRQVTIIGAFLRGSGYGAEWSGNLHAGPGSAHVGFVTAARQLVEKIRGYVQTSAKRQPLGTLKLWMGGYSRGGGVANLVAARLPAVLPQLEKKNTFVYTFAAPASLTAADCPDLQQDYDNNHAADGRLKKDWGISNIFNIVSSGDVIPRILPAEWGFYRNGNDRFLPSTVIPEELQALNDRSAGMEGTPIDFGRLAVAEETDAVLRSMLDLFCDRQTYYKGYEDAMRCMLQCATTRTEEEVTRGIVRDDAAVVAQLRSMELMQRFPQEKVERCVQAASALSRPVLEKLGSAVPLQAQQIVIPMLAVGLCFELQPETVQLVADFVLSTITVKGQLSGILKTVLCHFQENYITVLEAYDPADHGMTPYTRREEL
;
A
#
# COMPACT_ATOMS: atom_id res chain seq x y z
N MET A 1 39.16 -26.88 61.40
CA MET A 1 40.28 -26.99 60.42
C MET A 1 40.02 -28.23 59.57
N LYS A 2 39.53 -28.09 58.31
CA LYS A 2 40.27 -28.26 57.01
C LYS A 2 40.95 -29.64 56.89
N ARG A 3 40.84 -30.48 55.85
CA ARG A 3 40.42 -30.45 54.42
C ARG A 3 40.24 -31.95 54.02
N ARG A 4 39.14 -32.41 53.43
CA ARG A 4 38.80 -32.49 51.98
C ARG A 4 39.83 -33.25 51.08
N ASP A 5 39.56 -34.54 50.95
CA ASP A 5 39.95 -35.52 49.92
C ASP A 5 39.41 -35.14 48.52
N PHE A 6 39.69 -35.83 47.41
CA PHE A 6 40.82 -36.55 46.83
C PHE A 6 40.34 -36.85 45.39
N CYS A 7 41.26 -36.92 44.44
CA CYS A 7 40.98 -36.96 43.00
C CYS A 7 40.65 -38.36 42.47
N LYS A 8 39.87 -38.37 41.38
CA LYS A 8 39.92 -39.27 40.20
C LYS A 8 39.60 -40.77 40.39
N GLY A 9 38.48 -41.17 39.79
CA GLY A 9 38.56 -42.00 38.58
C GLY A 9 38.20 -43.48 38.70
N LEU A 10 37.42 -43.91 37.70
CA LEU A 10 37.26 -45.25 37.12
C LEU A 10 36.08 -46.16 37.53
N ALA A 11 35.45 -46.62 36.44
CA ALA A 11 34.96 -47.97 36.19
C ALA A 11 33.55 -48.37 36.65
N VAL A 12 32.61 -48.09 35.75
CA VAL A 12 31.60 -48.99 35.18
C VAL A 12 31.53 -50.40 35.80
N THR A 13 30.37 -50.76 36.32
CA THR A 13 29.88 -52.15 36.31
C THR A 13 28.39 -52.14 35.98
N LEU A 14 28.04 -52.84 34.91
CA LEU A 14 26.66 -53.08 34.45
C LEU A 14 25.90 -53.93 35.46
N ALA A 15 24.69 -53.51 35.82
CA ALA A 15 23.64 -54.40 36.31
C ALA A 15 22.31 -53.97 35.67
N ALA A 16 21.74 -54.89 34.91
CA ALA A 16 20.45 -54.76 34.25
C ALA A 16 19.32 -54.62 35.28
N GLY A 17 18.44 -53.65 35.05
CA GLY A 17 17.20 -53.48 35.80
C GLY A 17 16.22 -52.70 34.93
N THR A 18 15.27 -53.42 34.34
CA THR A 18 14.15 -52.87 33.58
C THR A 18 13.27 -52.01 34.48
N LEU A 19 13.25 -50.69 34.23
CA LEU A 19 12.20 -49.79 34.68
C LEU A 19 11.77 -48.94 33.48
N ALA A 20 10.46 -48.96 33.21
CA ALA A 20 9.80 -48.23 32.15
C ALA A 20 10.21 -46.74 32.14
N PRO A 21 10.24 -46.07 30.97
CA PRO A 21 10.39 -44.63 30.95
C PRO A 21 9.16 -44.01 31.60
N ALA A 22 9.33 -43.57 32.85
CA ALA A 22 8.46 -42.56 33.42
C ALA A 22 8.44 -41.39 32.43
N ALA A 23 7.25 -41.07 31.93
CA ALA A 23 7.02 -39.87 31.14
C ALA A 23 7.59 -38.69 31.92
N ALA A 24 8.71 -38.15 31.44
CA ALA A 24 9.20 -36.89 31.92
C ALA A 24 8.11 -35.86 31.61
N LEU A 25 7.41 -35.42 32.65
CA LEU A 25 6.61 -34.20 32.62
C LEU A 25 7.49 -33.10 32.00
N PRO A 26 7.01 -32.34 31.01
CA PRO A 26 7.80 -31.26 30.45
C PRO A 26 8.13 -30.29 31.59
N GLN A 27 9.42 -30.05 31.80
CA GLN A 27 9.91 -29.04 32.72
C GLN A 27 9.23 -27.72 32.41
N ALA A 28 8.46 -27.22 33.38
CA ALA A 28 8.06 -25.84 33.41
C ALA A 28 9.33 -24.96 33.49
N GLY A 29 9.43 -23.99 32.58
CA GLY A 29 10.26 -22.81 32.79
C GLY A 29 11.70 -22.89 32.28
N ALA A 30 11.91 -23.21 31.00
CA ALA A 30 12.90 -22.42 30.28
C ALA A 30 12.23 -21.07 29.96
N ALA A 31 12.62 -20.00 30.64
CA ALA A 31 12.18 -18.66 30.29
C ALA A 31 12.64 -18.37 28.85
N THR A 32 11.77 -18.58 27.86
CA THR A 32 12.04 -18.17 26.49
C THR A 32 12.25 -16.66 26.54
N ALA A 33 13.43 -16.19 26.11
CA ALA A 33 13.70 -14.77 26.00
C ALA A 33 12.60 -14.13 25.13
N LEU A 34 11.88 -13.16 25.68
CA LEU A 34 10.86 -12.45 24.93
C LEU A 34 11.55 -11.62 23.84
N VAL A 35 11.01 -11.68 22.61
CA VAL A 35 11.47 -10.85 21.50
C VAL A 35 10.59 -9.63 21.42
N GLY A 36 11.21 -8.45 21.43
CA GLY A 36 10.48 -7.19 21.55
C GLY A 36 10.02 -6.95 22.99
N ARG A 37 9.04 -6.07 23.18
CA ARG A 37 8.51 -5.75 24.50
C ARG A 37 7.03 -5.40 24.42
N ALA A 38 6.26 -5.76 25.45
CA ALA A 38 4.94 -5.17 25.64
C ALA A 38 5.07 -3.65 25.79
N VAL A 39 4.05 -2.91 25.36
CA VAL A 39 4.01 -1.45 25.48
C VAL A 39 2.73 -1.01 26.20
N PRO A 40 2.71 0.15 26.88
CA PRO A 40 1.50 0.68 27.51
C PRO A 40 0.37 0.93 26.50
N ASP A 41 -0.86 0.88 26.99
CA ASP A 41 -2.03 1.33 26.23
C ASP A 41 -1.99 2.85 26.18
N ASP A 42 -1.71 3.41 25.00
CA ASP A 42 -1.50 4.85 24.85
C ASP A 42 -1.67 5.29 23.39
N TYR A 43 -1.64 6.60 23.17
CA TYR A 43 -1.45 7.21 21.87
C TYR A 43 0.03 7.27 21.51
N TYR A 44 0.37 6.77 20.33
CA TYR A 44 1.71 6.78 19.79
C TYR A 44 1.77 7.67 18.56
N THR A 45 2.65 8.66 18.60
CA THR A 45 2.94 9.52 17.44
C THR A 45 3.73 8.73 16.39
N LEU A 46 3.13 8.50 15.23
CA LEU A 46 3.76 7.83 14.10
C LEU A 46 4.00 8.83 12.95
N TRP A 47 5.06 8.58 12.19
CA TRP A 47 5.39 9.38 11.01
C TRP A 47 4.68 8.84 9.77
N TYR A 48 4.30 9.75 8.87
CA TYR A 48 3.82 9.41 7.53
C TYR A 48 4.33 10.43 6.51
N ARG A 49 4.36 10.02 5.24
CA ARG A 49 4.71 10.88 4.11
C ARG A 49 3.44 11.58 3.62
N SER A 50 3.41 12.90 3.60
CA SER A 50 2.35 13.67 2.94
C SER A 50 2.83 14.18 1.58
N ASP A 51 2.43 13.51 0.51
CA ASP A 51 2.68 13.96 -0.86
C ASP A 51 1.98 15.31 -1.14
N ARG A 52 0.84 15.54 -0.49
CA ARG A 52 0.07 16.78 -0.60
C ARG A 52 0.79 17.98 0.01
N CYS A 53 1.45 17.80 1.16
CA CYS A 53 2.24 18.85 1.80
C CYS A 53 3.69 18.89 1.32
N GLY A 54 4.15 17.84 0.63
CA GLY A 54 5.55 17.67 0.27
C GLY A 54 6.45 17.62 1.49
N ALA A 55 6.07 16.82 2.49
CA ALA A 55 6.78 16.72 3.76
C ALA A 55 6.49 15.40 4.49
N ASP A 56 7.36 15.04 5.42
CA ASP A 56 7.12 14.02 6.44
C ASP A 56 6.41 14.65 7.65
N LEU A 57 5.25 14.11 8.00
CA LEU A 57 4.34 14.62 9.03
C LEU A 57 4.07 13.56 10.09
N ARG A 58 3.41 13.96 11.18
CA ARG A 58 3.07 13.07 12.29
C ARG A 58 1.58 13.05 12.59
N HIS A 59 1.12 11.92 13.10
CA HIS A 59 -0.22 11.74 13.62
C HIS A 59 -0.21 10.75 14.80
N ASP A 60 -1.10 10.96 15.76
CA ASP A 60 -1.20 10.12 16.96
C ASP A 60 -2.22 9.01 16.77
N TYR A 61 -1.81 7.76 16.99
CA TYR A 61 -2.69 6.59 16.91
C TYR A 61 -2.74 5.86 18.24
N TYR A 62 -3.94 5.54 18.71
CA TYR A 62 -4.10 4.66 19.86
C TYR A 62 -3.61 3.25 19.52
N TYR A 63 -2.76 2.69 20.38
CA TYR A 63 -2.31 1.31 20.27
C TYR A 63 -2.31 0.62 21.63
N SER A 64 -2.80 -0.61 21.63
CA SER A 64 -2.68 -1.54 22.75
C SER A 64 -2.34 -2.93 22.22
N ASP A 65 -1.49 -3.65 22.95
CA ASP A 65 -1.26 -5.06 22.67
C ASP A 65 -2.53 -5.93 22.88
N SER A 66 -3.56 -5.40 23.57
CA SER A 66 -4.85 -6.05 23.78
C SER A 66 -5.76 -6.00 22.54
N LEU A 67 -5.46 -5.15 21.56
CA LEU A 67 -6.16 -5.12 20.26
C LEU A 67 -6.07 -6.46 19.51
N PHE A 68 -5.21 -7.38 19.95
CA PHE A 68 -5.11 -8.71 19.37
C PHE A 68 -5.86 -9.77 20.16
N ASP A 69 -6.48 -9.47 21.30
CA ASP A 69 -7.07 -10.49 22.19
C ASP A 69 -8.45 -10.99 21.70
N HIS A 70 -9.08 -10.27 20.76
CA HIS A 70 -10.29 -10.68 20.07
C HIS A 70 -9.96 -11.45 18.76
N PRO A 71 -10.89 -12.21 18.17
CA PRO A 71 -10.63 -12.87 16.90
C PRO A 71 -10.58 -11.87 15.75
N ALA A 72 -9.63 -12.05 14.84
CA ALA A 72 -9.43 -11.21 13.65
C ALA A 72 -10.62 -11.20 12.65
N THR A 73 -11.62 -12.06 12.85
CA THR A 73 -12.86 -12.06 12.08
C THR A 73 -13.86 -10.99 12.53
N GLU A 74 -13.58 -10.32 13.63
CA GLU A 74 -14.34 -9.16 14.13
C GLU A 74 -13.61 -7.89 13.71
N TYR A 75 -14.36 -6.94 13.15
CA TYR A 75 -13.80 -5.64 12.77
C TYR A 75 -13.58 -4.79 14.02
N ASP A 76 -12.36 -4.28 14.18
CA ASP A 76 -12.00 -3.34 15.24
C ASP A 76 -11.50 -2.04 14.60
N ASN A 77 -12.21 -0.93 14.87
CA ASN A 77 -11.88 0.37 14.30
C ASN A 77 -10.58 0.96 14.87
N GLN A 78 -10.26 0.70 16.13
CA GLN A 78 -9.02 1.15 16.74
C GLN A 78 -7.83 0.41 16.13
N LEU A 79 -7.96 -0.90 15.93
CA LEU A 79 -6.93 -1.67 15.21
C LEU A 79 -6.84 -1.24 13.74
N ALA A 80 -7.94 -0.89 13.08
CA ALA A 80 -7.90 -0.32 11.73
C ALA A 80 -7.11 1.01 11.71
N LEU A 81 -7.36 1.94 12.62
CA LEU A 81 -6.61 3.20 12.75
C LEU A 81 -5.12 2.96 13.02
N ALA A 82 -4.78 2.08 13.96
CA ALA A 82 -3.38 1.70 14.21
C ALA A 82 -2.73 1.07 12.97
N THR A 83 -3.49 0.26 12.21
CA THR A 83 -3.01 -0.34 10.95
C THR A 83 -2.78 0.71 9.88
N LEU A 84 -3.63 1.74 9.80
CA LEU A 84 -3.46 2.88 8.88
C LEU A 84 -2.16 3.63 9.19
N GLY A 85 -1.90 3.94 10.47
CA GLY A 85 -0.66 4.59 10.88
C GLY A 85 0.60 3.78 10.54
N MET A 86 0.55 2.46 10.74
CA MET A 86 1.65 1.57 10.35
C MET A 86 1.80 1.42 8.83
N ALA A 87 0.70 1.38 8.09
CA ALA A 87 0.73 1.34 6.62
C ALA A 87 1.31 2.63 6.04
N ALA A 88 0.94 3.79 6.59
CA ALA A 88 1.47 5.09 6.22
C ALA A 88 2.96 5.23 6.58
N ALA A 89 3.37 4.69 7.74
CA ALA A 89 4.79 4.63 8.12
C ALA A 89 5.63 3.73 7.20
N ALA A 90 5.01 2.75 6.51
CA ALA A 90 5.69 1.89 5.53
C ALA A 90 6.01 2.60 4.20
N ASP A 91 5.58 3.84 4.02
CA ASP A 91 5.93 4.61 2.84
C ASP A 91 7.38 5.08 2.86
N CYS A 92 7.92 5.36 1.66
CA CYS A 92 9.21 6.02 1.60
C CYS A 92 9.13 7.43 2.17
N THR A 93 10.06 7.79 3.04
CA THR A 93 10.13 9.15 3.58
C THR A 93 10.25 10.18 2.47
N TRP A 94 9.61 11.33 2.62
CA TRP A 94 9.75 12.47 1.72
C TRP A 94 11.22 12.89 1.61
N GLU A 95 11.95 12.89 2.73
CA GLU A 95 13.38 13.18 2.74
C GLU A 95 14.21 12.23 1.86
N SER A 96 13.80 10.97 1.71
CA SER A 96 14.51 10.01 0.85
C SER A 96 14.44 10.33 -0.65
N ASP A 97 13.52 11.20 -1.09
CA ASP A 97 13.42 11.64 -2.48
C ASP A 97 14.64 12.45 -2.93
N GLN A 98 15.39 13.04 -1.99
CA GLN A 98 16.68 13.67 -2.28
C GLN A 98 17.74 12.68 -2.79
N ARG A 99 17.45 11.37 -2.72
CA ARG A 99 18.30 10.27 -3.15
C ARG A 99 17.55 9.34 -4.13
N TYR A 100 16.63 9.91 -4.92
CA TYR A 100 15.71 9.20 -5.81
C TYR A 100 16.38 8.14 -6.70
N TRP A 101 17.53 8.48 -7.27
CA TRP A 101 18.28 7.65 -8.22
C TRP A 101 19.12 6.57 -7.54
N MET A 102 19.42 6.70 -6.24
CA MET A 102 20.36 5.83 -5.54
C MET A 102 19.77 4.44 -5.30
N GLU A 103 20.61 3.41 -5.36
CA GLU A 103 20.30 2.10 -4.81
C GLU A 103 20.54 2.08 -3.29
N GLY A 104 19.96 1.10 -2.59
CA GLY A 104 20.04 0.95 -1.14
C GLY A 104 18.83 1.52 -0.42
N GLU A 105 18.77 1.35 0.91
CA GLU A 105 17.59 1.77 1.66
C GLU A 105 17.52 3.29 1.84
N VAL A 106 18.67 3.98 1.97
CA VAL A 106 18.82 5.45 1.92
C VAL A 106 17.78 6.26 2.71
N GLY A 107 17.31 5.74 3.85
CA GLY A 107 16.32 6.39 4.73
C GLY A 107 14.86 6.20 4.31
N ARG A 108 14.58 5.31 3.34
CA ARG A 108 13.24 5.04 2.82
C ARG A 108 12.33 4.32 3.82
N ALA A 109 12.87 3.62 4.80
CA ALA A 109 12.10 2.87 5.79
C ALA A 109 12.37 3.38 7.21
N ASP A 110 12.80 4.63 7.36
CA ASP A 110 13.05 5.24 8.67
C ASP A 110 11.76 5.31 9.49
N HIS A 111 10.66 5.74 8.87
CA HIS A 111 9.34 5.82 9.52
C HIS A 111 8.86 4.47 10.06
N ILE A 112 8.84 3.42 9.24
CA ILE A 112 8.35 2.10 9.69
C ILE A 112 9.26 1.44 10.73
N ARG A 113 10.57 1.70 10.70
CA ARG A 113 11.48 1.24 11.76
C ARG A 113 11.19 1.92 13.08
N ASP A 114 11.00 3.24 13.06
CA ASP A 114 10.63 4.01 14.24
C ASP A 114 9.28 3.55 14.79
N ALA A 115 8.28 3.37 13.92
CA ALA A 115 6.96 2.88 14.29
C ALA A 115 7.02 1.48 14.93
N PHE A 116 7.72 0.53 14.32
CA PHE A 116 7.93 -0.79 14.94
C PHE A 116 8.61 -0.70 16.31
N ALA A 117 9.65 0.12 16.44
CA ALA A 117 10.38 0.28 17.69
C ALA A 117 9.51 0.89 18.79
N LYS A 118 8.66 1.88 18.45
CA LYS A 118 7.68 2.51 19.36
C LYS A 118 6.65 1.50 19.85
N LEU A 119 6.09 0.68 18.95
CA LEU A 119 5.10 -0.34 19.29
C LEU A 119 5.72 -1.63 19.88
N GLY A 120 7.05 -1.62 20.13
CA GLY A 120 7.78 -2.68 20.82
C GLY A 120 8.12 -3.90 19.97
N PHE A 121 7.97 -3.81 18.65
CA PHE A 121 8.45 -4.81 17.68
C PHE A 121 9.96 -4.69 17.50
N THR A 122 10.60 -5.79 17.11
CA THR A 122 12.03 -5.85 16.80
C THR A 122 12.29 -6.86 15.68
N GLU A 123 13.57 -7.04 15.36
CA GLU A 123 14.05 -7.91 14.28
C GLU A 123 13.46 -7.55 12.91
N VAL A 124 13.40 -6.25 12.63
CA VAL A 124 12.88 -5.71 11.38
C VAL A 124 13.67 -6.29 10.20
N GLN A 125 12.95 -6.85 9.22
CA GLN A 125 13.44 -7.19 7.90
C GLN A 125 12.71 -6.36 6.86
N LEU A 126 13.46 -5.84 5.90
CA LEU A 126 12.93 -5.04 4.81
C LEU A 126 13.10 -5.78 3.49
N PHE A 127 12.02 -5.80 2.73
CA PHE A 127 11.98 -6.38 1.39
C PHE A 127 11.71 -5.27 0.38
N ASN A 128 12.51 -5.24 -0.70
CA ASN A 128 12.34 -4.33 -1.85
C ASN A 128 12.47 -2.82 -1.55
N TYR A 129 13.05 -2.42 -0.41
CA TYR A 129 13.35 -1.00 -0.13
C TYR A 129 14.64 -0.49 -0.79
N THR A 130 15.42 -1.38 -1.40
CA THR A 130 16.78 -1.09 -1.88
C THR A 130 16.89 -0.83 -3.37
N HIS A 131 15.82 -0.98 -4.15
CA HIS A 131 15.83 -0.71 -5.59
C HIS A 131 15.86 0.79 -5.87
N SER A 132 16.35 1.21 -7.04
CA SER A 132 16.25 2.62 -7.42
C SER A 132 14.77 2.99 -7.58
N LEU A 133 14.37 4.22 -7.23
CA LEU A 133 13.01 4.68 -7.49
C LEU A 133 12.76 4.94 -8.99
N ASN A 134 13.80 4.84 -9.83
CA ASN A 134 13.68 4.85 -11.30
C ASN A 134 13.38 3.46 -11.89
N ASP A 135 13.51 2.39 -11.10
CA ASP A 135 13.23 1.03 -11.58
C ASP A 135 11.72 0.80 -11.66
N THR A 136 11.26 0.02 -12.65
CA THR A 136 9.85 -0.36 -12.84
C THR A 136 9.55 -1.83 -12.53
N PRO A 137 9.98 -2.39 -11.38
CA PRO A 137 9.71 -3.78 -11.08
C PRO A 137 8.23 -3.97 -10.69
N ASP A 138 7.68 -5.14 -11.00
CA ASP A 138 6.40 -5.58 -10.44
C ASP A 138 6.61 -6.13 -9.01
N THR A 139 7.03 -5.25 -8.09
CA THR A 139 7.29 -5.57 -6.68
C THR A 139 6.54 -4.67 -5.72
N VAL A 140 6.73 -4.84 -4.41
CA VAL A 140 6.28 -3.87 -3.41
C VAL A 140 7.25 -3.88 -2.24
N GLY A 141 7.51 -2.70 -1.67
CA GLY A 141 8.24 -2.57 -0.40
C GLY A 141 7.44 -3.24 0.72
N CYS A 142 8.07 -4.05 1.56
CA CYS A 142 7.41 -4.60 2.75
C CYS A 142 8.37 -4.68 3.93
N ALA A 143 7.93 -4.17 5.08
CA ALA A 143 8.65 -4.25 6.33
C ALA A 143 7.96 -5.29 7.23
N VAL A 144 8.75 -6.24 7.74
CA VAL A 144 8.27 -7.29 8.64
C VAL A 144 9.03 -7.22 9.95
N ALA A 145 8.33 -7.31 11.07
CA ALA A 145 8.93 -7.35 12.39
C ALA A 145 8.17 -8.33 13.29
N ARG A 146 8.74 -8.69 14.45
CA ARG A 146 8.05 -9.56 15.41
C ARG A 146 8.11 -9.03 16.82
N LYS A 147 7.08 -9.42 17.59
CA LYS A 147 6.96 -9.18 19.02
C LYS A 147 6.34 -10.41 19.68
N THR A 148 6.88 -10.82 20.82
CA THR A 148 6.39 -11.94 21.61
C THR A 148 5.89 -11.44 22.95
N LEU A 149 4.68 -11.85 23.30
CA LEU A 149 3.94 -11.48 24.49
C LEU A 149 3.59 -12.74 25.30
N VAL A 150 3.30 -12.53 26.58
CA VAL A 150 2.63 -13.54 27.42
C VAL A 150 1.20 -13.07 27.66
N ARG A 151 0.22 -13.90 27.27
CA ARG A 151 -1.23 -13.65 27.41
C ARG A 151 -1.89 -14.88 28.01
N GLY A 152 -2.59 -14.71 29.13
CA GLY A 152 -3.22 -15.84 29.84
C GLY A 152 -2.27 -16.99 30.17
N GLY A 153 -1.00 -16.68 30.49
CA GLY A 153 0.05 -17.67 30.75
C GLY A 153 0.59 -18.39 29.50
N ARG A 154 0.15 -18.03 28.30
CA ARG A 154 0.62 -18.58 27.02
C ARG A 154 1.45 -17.58 26.26
N GLN A 155 2.47 -18.10 25.56
CA GLN A 155 3.27 -17.30 24.64
C GLN A 155 2.46 -17.02 23.36
N VAL A 156 2.40 -15.75 22.97
CA VAL A 156 1.79 -15.28 21.72
C VAL A 156 2.86 -14.52 20.94
N THR A 157 3.04 -14.83 19.67
CA THR A 157 3.94 -14.06 18.78
C THR A 157 3.13 -13.37 17.72
N ILE A 158 3.27 -12.05 17.63
CA ILE A 158 2.67 -11.21 16.60
C ILE A 158 3.76 -10.90 15.57
N ILE A 159 3.48 -11.20 14.31
CA ILE A 159 4.26 -10.76 13.17
C ILE A 159 3.56 -9.54 12.58
N GLY A 160 4.22 -8.39 12.57
CA GLY A 160 3.75 -7.20 11.86
C GLY A 160 4.29 -7.22 10.43
N ALA A 161 3.45 -7.03 9.42
CA ALA A 161 3.83 -6.99 8.01
C ALA A 161 3.13 -5.83 7.29
N PHE A 162 3.87 -4.76 6.99
CA PHE A 162 3.31 -3.54 6.41
C PHE A 162 3.92 -3.27 5.04
N LEU A 163 3.04 -3.03 4.07
CA LEU A 163 3.39 -2.88 2.67
C LEU A 163 3.36 -1.40 2.27
N ARG A 164 4.41 -0.97 1.60
CA ARG A 164 4.60 0.38 1.08
C ARG A 164 3.51 0.74 0.07
N GLY A 165 2.86 1.88 0.28
CA GLY A 165 1.79 2.41 -0.55
C GLY A 165 2.11 3.69 -1.31
N SER A 166 3.13 4.46 -0.88
CA SER A 166 3.55 5.76 -1.42
C SER A 166 5.09 5.93 -1.46
N GLY A 167 5.57 6.90 -2.24
CA GLY A 167 7.01 7.16 -2.42
C GLY A 167 7.80 6.04 -3.13
N TYR A 168 7.14 5.23 -3.95
CA TYR A 168 7.72 4.04 -4.61
C TYR A 168 8.18 4.27 -6.05
N GLY A 169 8.10 5.51 -6.53
CA GLY A 169 8.62 5.93 -7.82
C GLY A 169 8.06 5.14 -9.01
N ALA A 170 8.93 4.71 -9.92
CA ALA A 170 8.55 4.09 -11.18
C ALA A 170 7.92 2.68 -11.04
N GLU A 171 7.99 2.06 -9.86
CA GLU A 171 7.14 0.91 -9.50
C GLU A 171 5.64 1.24 -9.64
N TRP A 172 5.25 2.54 -9.66
CA TRP A 172 3.90 3.01 -9.97
C TRP A 172 3.40 2.62 -11.36
N SER A 173 4.30 2.46 -12.33
CA SER A 173 3.96 1.90 -13.65
C SER A 173 3.28 0.53 -13.53
N GLY A 174 3.71 -0.28 -12.56
CA GLY A 174 3.14 -1.60 -12.28
C GLY A 174 1.69 -1.56 -11.77
N ASN A 175 1.14 -0.40 -11.37
CA ASN A 175 -0.27 -0.27 -11.00
C ASN A 175 -1.21 -0.30 -12.22
N LEU A 176 -0.66 -0.07 -13.41
CA LEU A 176 -1.39 -0.10 -14.68
C LEU A 176 -1.16 -1.40 -15.45
N HIS A 177 -0.36 -2.33 -14.91
CA HIS A 177 -0.02 -3.60 -15.53
C HIS A 177 -1.10 -4.65 -15.24
N ALA A 178 -2.25 -4.51 -15.90
CA ALA A 178 -3.35 -5.48 -15.84
C ALA A 178 -2.96 -6.77 -16.56
N GLY A 179 -2.28 -6.67 -17.70
CA GLY A 179 -1.75 -7.78 -18.49
C GLY A 179 -2.80 -8.51 -19.32
N PRO A 180 -2.43 -9.56 -20.07
CA PRO A 180 -3.31 -10.26 -20.99
C PRO A 180 -4.35 -11.17 -20.30
N GLY A 181 -4.07 -11.59 -19.07
CA GLY A 181 -4.91 -12.49 -18.28
C GLY A 181 -5.94 -11.75 -17.43
N SER A 182 -6.76 -12.49 -16.70
CA SER A 182 -7.90 -12.01 -15.92
C SER A 182 -7.55 -11.65 -14.46
N ALA A 183 -6.28 -11.55 -14.09
CA ALA A 183 -5.82 -10.97 -12.83
C ALA A 183 -4.72 -9.95 -13.08
N HIS A 184 -4.62 -8.97 -12.18
CA HIS A 184 -3.71 -7.85 -12.33
C HIS A 184 -2.25 -8.30 -12.19
N VAL A 185 -1.53 -8.41 -13.31
CA VAL A 185 -0.17 -8.98 -13.38
C VAL A 185 0.80 -8.31 -12.42
N GLY A 186 0.79 -6.97 -12.35
CA GLY A 186 1.70 -6.23 -11.48
C GLY A 186 1.51 -6.54 -9.99
N PHE A 187 0.26 -6.71 -9.54
CA PHE A 187 -0.04 -7.02 -8.13
C PHE A 187 0.14 -8.49 -7.82
N VAL A 188 -0.25 -9.39 -8.72
CA VAL A 188 -0.06 -10.84 -8.58
C VAL A 188 1.42 -11.20 -8.49
N THR A 189 2.26 -10.58 -9.32
CA THR A 189 3.71 -10.81 -9.31
C THR A 189 4.33 -10.37 -7.99
N ALA A 190 3.98 -9.16 -7.53
CA ALA A 190 4.42 -8.65 -6.23
C ALA A 190 3.96 -9.54 -5.06
N ALA A 191 2.69 -9.99 -5.08
CA ALA A 191 2.13 -10.84 -4.04
C ALA A 191 2.85 -12.20 -3.94
N ARG A 192 3.08 -12.87 -5.07
CA ARG A 192 3.80 -14.16 -5.11
C ARG A 192 5.20 -14.05 -4.54
N GLN A 193 5.93 -12.98 -4.86
CA GLN A 193 7.25 -12.75 -4.30
C GLN A 193 7.19 -12.53 -2.79
N LEU A 194 6.21 -11.75 -2.30
CA LEU A 194 6.14 -11.37 -0.89
C LEU A 194 5.65 -12.50 0.02
N VAL A 195 4.73 -13.35 -0.44
CA VAL A 195 4.29 -14.56 0.26
C VAL A 195 5.49 -15.43 0.67
N GLU A 196 6.43 -15.62 -0.27
CA GLU A 196 7.63 -16.42 -0.05
C GLU A 196 8.58 -15.78 0.96
N LYS A 197 8.74 -14.46 0.90
CA LYS A 197 9.56 -13.69 1.85
C LYS A 197 9.00 -13.72 3.28
N ILE A 198 7.70 -13.50 3.44
CA ILE A 198 7.02 -13.57 4.75
C ILE A 198 7.08 -14.99 5.30
N ARG A 199 6.84 -16.01 4.46
CA ARG A 199 6.99 -17.41 4.85
C ARG A 199 8.40 -17.71 5.37
N GLY A 200 9.42 -17.25 4.65
CA GLY A 200 10.82 -17.39 5.06
C GLY A 200 11.13 -16.70 6.40
N TYR A 201 10.59 -15.51 6.62
CA TYR A 201 10.71 -14.78 7.88
C TYR A 201 10.11 -15.57 9.06
N VAL A 202 8.88 -16.09 8.90
CA VAL A 202 8.19 -16.86 9.94
C VAL A 202 8.94 -18.16 10.25
N GLN A 203 9.39 -18.89 9.24
CA GLN A 203 10.14 -20.13 9.41
C GLN A 203 11.50 -19.89 10.10
N THR A 204 12.21 -18.85 9.72
CA THR A 204 13.48 -18.47 10.36
C THR A 204 13.25 -18.02 11.81
N SER A 205 12.15 -17.35 12.08
CA SER A 205 11.74 -16.95 13.43
C SER A 205 11.43 -18.17 14.32
N ALA A 206 10.73 -19.18 13.78
CA ALA A 206 10.39 -20.42 14.49
C ALA A 206 11.62 -21.29 14.81
N LYS A 207 12.65 -21.26 13.95
CA LYS A 207 13.93 -21.95 14.20
C LYS A 207 14.72 -21.33 15.36
N ARG A 208 14.58 -20.02 15.57
CA ARG A 208 15.30 -19.28 16.62
C ARG A 208 14.63 -19.43 17.99
N GLN A 209 13.29 -19.47 18.02
CA GLN A 209 12.53 -19.71 19.24
C GLN A 209 11.13 -20.24 18.93
N PRO A 210 10.50 -21.03 19.83
CA PRO A 210 9.09 -21.36 19.74
C PRO A 210 8.24 -20.10 19.58
N LEU A 211 7.25 -20.12 18.69
CA LEU A 211 6.39 -18.95 18.44
C LEU A 211 5.16 -18.89 19.37
N GLY A 212 4.79 -20.02 20.00
CA GLY A 212 3.52 -20.13 20.71
C GLY A 212 2.33 -19.95 19.76
N THR A 213 1.28 -19.24 20.19
CA THR A 213 0.19 -18.84 19.29
C THR A 213 0.70 -17.79 18.33
N LEU A 214 0.70 -18.10 17.03
CA LEU A 214 1.10 -17.17 15.97
C LEU A 214 -0.08 -16.28 15.58
N LYS A 215 0.17 -14.96 15.57
CA LYS A 215 -0.74 -13.94 15.02
C LYS A 215 -0.01 -13.16 13.93
N LEU A 216 -0.76 -12.74 12.91
CA LEU A 216 -0.31 -11.83 11.86
C LEU A 216 -1.10 -10.53 11.96
N TRP A 217 -0.41 -9.41 11.94
CA TRP A 217 -0.96 -8.09 11.78
C TRP A 217 -0.44 -7.50 10.48
N MET A 218 -1.33 -7.27 9.51
CA MET A 218 -0.95 -6.89 8.16
C MET A 218 -1.78 -5.72 7.67
N GLY A 219 -1.12 -4.81 6.94
CA GLY A 219 -1.81 -3.74 6.24
C GLY A 219 -0.98 -3.07 5.16
N GLY A 220 -1.65 -2.22 4.40
CA GLY A 220 -1.03 -1.44 3.33
C GLY A 220 -2.02 -0.42 2.78
N TYR A 221 -1.47 0.64 2.20
CA TYR A 221 -2.21 1.72 1.56
C TYR A 221 -2.08 1.63 0.04
N SER A 222 -3.12 1.96 -0.72
CA SER A 222 -3.08 2.01 -2.19
C SER A 222 -2.52 0.71 -2.82
N ARG A 223 -1.44 0.77 -3.61
CA ARG A 223 -0.70 -0.41 -4.12
C ARG A 223 -0.39 -1.42 -3.01
N GLY A 224 0.13 -0.95 -1.88
CA GLY A 224 0.43 -1.79 -0.71
C GLY A 224 -0.82 -2.49 -0.17
N GLY A 225 -1.98 -1.82 -0.20
CA GLY A 225 -3.26 -2.41 0.18
C GLY A 225 -3.72 -3.49 -0.78
N GLY A 226 -3.65 -3.24 -2.09
CA GLY A 226 -3.97 -4.23 -3.13
C GLY A 226 -3.12 -5.49 -3.02
N VAL A 227 -1.80 -5.33 -2.86
CA VAL A 227 -0.90 -6.49 -2.70
C VAL A 227 -1.09 -7.18 -1.34
N ALA A 228 -1.33 -6.44 -0.26
CA ALA A 228 -1.59 -7.02 1.07
C ALA A 228 -2.85 -7.90 1.05
N ASN A 229 -3.90 -7.48 0.35
CA ASN A 229 -5.14 -8.24 0.15
C ASN A 229 -4.86 -9.63 -0.47
N LEU A 230 -4.02 -9.69 -1.50
CA LEU A 230 -3.63 -10.94 -2.17
C LEU A 230 -2.72 -11.82 -1.30
N VAL A 231 -1.75 -11.21 -0.63
CA VAL A 231 -0.81 -11.93 0.25
C VAL A 231 -1.56 -12.55 1.42
N ALA A 232 -2.45 -11.80 2.06
CA ALA A 232 -3.28 -12.27 3.16
C ALA A 232 -4.10 -13.51 2.79
N ALA A 233 -4.71 -13.52 1.60
CA ALA A 233 -5.47 -14.67 1.11
C ALA A 233 -4.61 -15.92 0.88
N ARG A 234 -3.34 -15.74 0.49
CA ARG A 234 -2.43 -16.86 0.18
C ARG A 234 -1.75 -17.47 1.41
N LEU A 235 -1.40 -16.64 2.39
CA LEU A 235 -0.57 -17.06 3.52
C LEU A 235 -1.09 -18.29 4.28
N PRO A 236 -2.41 -18.47 4.54
CA PRO A 236 -2.92 -19.67 5.23
C PRO A 236 -2.54 -20.98 4.55
N ALA A 237 -2.46 -21.01 3.21
CA ALA A 237 -2.10 -22.22 2.48
C ALA A 237 -0.61 -22.59 2.64
N VAL A 238 0.27 -21.61 2.88
CA VAL A 238 1.72 -21.83 2.99
C VAL A 238 2.26 -21.71 4.42
N LEU A 239 1.43 -21.24 5.35
CA LEU A 239 1.66 -21.15 6.79
C LEU A 239 0.40 -21.65 7.52
N PRO A 240 0.09 -22.96 7.49
CA PRO A 240 -1.17 -23.49 8.05
C PRO A 240 -1.32 -23.30 9.58
N GLN A 241 -0.23 -22.98 10.28
CA GLN A 241 -0.26 -22.58 11.69
C GLN A 241 -0.85 -21.17 11.92
N LEU A 242 -1.02 -20.38 10.85
CA LEU A 242 -1.64 -19.07 10.90
C LEU A 242 -3.16 -19.23 10.69
N GLU A 243 -3.89 -19.29 11.78
CA GLU A 243 -5.35 -19.42 11.75
C GLU A 243 -6.02 -18.10 11.28
N LYS A 244 -7.16 -18.22 10.59
CA LYS A 244 -7.97 -17.07 10.13
C LYS A 244 -8.28 -16.09 11.28
N LYS A 245 -8.69 -16.61 12.44
CA LYS A 245 -9.00 -15.82 13.66
C LYS A 245 -7.79 -15.10 14.27
N ASN A 246 -6.57 -15.40 13.83
CA ASN A 246 -5.32 -14.82 14.32
C ASN A 246 -4.63 -13.97 13.24
N THR A 247 -5.32 -13.67 12.14
CA THR A 247 -4.76 -12.96 10.97
C THR A 247 -5.52 -11.67 10.75
N PHE A 248 -5.03 -10.58 11.35
CA PHE A 248 -5.65 -9.26 11.36
C PHE A 248 -5.18 -8.49 10.12
N VAL A 249 -6.09 -8.26 9.17
CA VAL A 249 -5.76 -7.62 7.89
C VAL A 249 -6.68 -6.44 7.64
N TYR A 250 -6.09 -5.25 7.57
CA TYR A 250 -6.79 -4.03 7.18
C TYR A 250 -6.04 -3.38 6.02
N THR A 251 -6.74 -3.16 4.92
CA THR A 251 -6.19 -2.49 3.74
C THR A 251 -6.91 -1.17 3.53
N PHE A 252 -6.19 -0.19 2.99
CA PHE A 252 -6.70 1.16 2.79
C PHE A 252 -6.50 1.55 1.34
N ALA A 253 -7.55 2.12 0.74
CA ALA A 253 -7.52 2.52 -0.66
C ALA A 253 -7.07 1.40 -1.61
N ALA A 254 -7.35 0.13 -1.26
CA ALA A 254 -6.86 -1.02 -2.00
C ALA A 254 -7.57 -1.18 -3.36
N PRO A 255 -6.84 -1.13 -4.48
CA PRO A 255 -7.40 -1.45 -5.80
C PRO A 255 -7.93 -2.88 -5.85
N ALA A 256 -9.05 -3.06 -6.56
CA ALA A 256 -9.48 -4.39 -6.98
C ALA A 256 -8.37 -5.04 -7.83
N SER A 257 -8.18 -6.36 -7.71
CA SER A 257 -6.97 -7.02 -8.24
C SER A 257 -7.22 -8.38 -8.90
N LEU A 258 -8.40 -8.98 -8.67
CA LEU A 258 -8.74 -10.34 -9.09
C LEU A 258 -10.08 -10.37 -9.83
N THR A 259 -10.21 -11.29 -10.78
CA THR A 259 -11.50 -11.76 -11.26
C THR A 259 -11.77 -13.19 -10.75
N ALA A 260 -13.01 -13.67 -10.90
CA ALA A 260 -13.41 -14.98 -10.39
C ALA A 260 -12.60 -16.15 -10.97
N ALA A 261 -12.18 -16.05 -12.23
CA ALA A 261 -11.50 -17.13 -12.94
C ALA A 261 -9.99 -17.22 -12.63
N ASP A 262 -9.39 -16.18 -12.04
CA ASP A 262 -7.94 -16.04 -12.01
C ASP A 262 -7.35 -16.11 -10.60
N CYS A 263 -6.16 -16.72 -10.56
CA CYS A 263 -5.37 -16.91 -9.35
C CYS A 263 -6.22 -17.39 -8.15
N PRO A 264 -6.95 -18.52 -8.27
CA PRO A 264 -7.77 -19.04 -7.16
C PRO A 264 -6.94 -19.34 -5.90
N ASP A 265 -5.62 -19.49 -6.08
CA ASP A 265 -4.66 -19.67 -5.00
C ASP A 265 -4.44 -18.39 -4.16
N LEU A 266 -4.80 -17.21 -4.70
CA LEU A 266 -4.79 -15.89 -4.08
C LEU A 266 -6.20 -15.41 -3.68
N GLN A 267 -7.21 -16.28 -3.71
CA GLN A 267 -8.59 -15.95 -3.35
C GLN A 267 -8.93 -16.46 -1.94
N GLN A 268 -9.48 -15.59 -1.10
CA GLN A 268 -10.02 -15.94 0.22
C GLN A 268 -11.21 -15.02 0.52
N ASP A 269 -12.39 -15.60 0.73
CA ASP A 269 -13.64 -14.81 0.82
C ASP A 269 -13.75 -13.83 -0.37
N TYR A 270 -13.44 -14.31 -1.58
CA TYR A 270 -13.42 -13.50 -2.79
C TYR A 270 -14.81 -12.90 -3.05
N ASP A 271 -14.85 -11.61 -3.36
CA ASP A 271 -16.08 -10.84 -3.57
C ASP A 271 -17.13 -11.07 -2.47
N ASN A 272 -16.71 -10.94 -1.20
CA ASN A 272 -17.60 -11.24 -0.08
C ASN A 272 -18.77 -10.24 0.07
N ASN A 273 -18.84 -9.21 -0.79
CA ASN A 273 -19.86 -8.16 -0.76
C ASN A 273 -21.06 -8.48 -1.64
N HIS A 274 -20.91 -9.31 -2.69
CA HIS A 274 -21.99 -9.63 -3.62
C HIS A 274 -22.43 -11.10 -3.55
N ALA A 275 -23.70 -11.35 -3.89
CA ALA A 275 -24.22 -12.68 -4.13
C ALA A 275 -23.83 -13.17 -5.53
N ALA A 276 -24.01 -14.46 -5.81
CA ALA A 276 -23.63 -15.07 -7.09
C ALA A 276 -24.31 -14.46 -8.33
N ASP A 277 -25.44 -13.77 -8.15
CA ASP A 277 -26.14 -13.03 -9.21
C ASP A 277 -25.78 -11.54 -9.28
N GLY A 278 -24.70 -11.14 -8.58
CA GLY A 278 -24.14 -9.80 -8.60
C GLY A 278 -24.85 -8.79 -7.69
N ARG A 279 -25.96 -9.15 -7.00
CA ARG A 279 -26.58 -8.22 -6.05
C ARG A 279 -25.71 -8.04 -4.81
N LEU A 280 -25.68 -6.82 -4.25
CA LEU A 280 -25.06 -6.57 -2.96
C LEU A 280 -25.75 -7.39 -1.87
N LYS A 281 -24.97 -7.96 -0.94
CA LYS A 281 -25.51 -8.63 0.25
C LYS A 281 -26.13 -7.61 1.20
N LYS A 282 -27.05 -8.08 2.03
CA LYS A 282 -27.66 -7.26 3.09
C LYS A 282 -26.65 -6.96 4.20
N ASP A 283 -25.89 -7.99 4.60
CA ASP A 283 -24.92 -7.94 5.68
C ASP A 283 -23.60 -8.58 5.20
N TRP A 284 -22.46 -8.12 5.73
CA TRP A 284 -21.16 -8.70 5.39
C TRP A 284 -21.06 -10.14 5.87
N GLY A 285 -20.45 -11.00 5.05
CA GLY A 285 -20.04 -12.34 5.49
C GLY A 285 -18.86 -12.28 6.46
N ILE A 286 -18.56 -13.41 7.12
CA ILE A 286 -17.39 -13.54 8.00
C ILE A 286 -16.11 -13.47 7.17
N SER A 287 -15.25 -12.48 7.44
CA SER A 287 -13.89 -12.39 6.91
C SER A 287 -12.95 -11.81 7.95
N ASN A 288 -11.65 -12.02 7.75
CA ASN A 288 -10.57 -11.40 8.51
C ASN A 288 -9.77 -10.39 7.67
N ILE A 289 -10.25 -10.10 6.46
CA ILE A 289 -9.72 -9.10 5.55
C ILE A 289 -10.77 -7.99 5.42
N PHE A 290 -10.40 -6.79 5.87
CA PHE A 290 -11.25 -5.61 5.78
C PHE A 290 -10.59 -4.58 4.87
N ASN A 291 -11.27 -4.17 3.80
CA ASN A 291 -10.80 -3.15 2.88
C ASN A 291 -11.54 -1.85 3.14
N ILE A 292 -10.85 -0.85 3.68
CA ILE A 292 -11.39 0.46 3.98
C ILE A 292 -11.23 1.35 2.75
N VAL A 293 -12.34 1.93 2.28
CA VAL A 293 -12.39 2.69 1.03
C VAL A 293 -13.15 4.00 1.24
N SER A 294 -12.57 5.16 0.91
CA SER A 294 -13.32 6.41 0.87
C SER A 294 -14.21 6.43 -0.37
N SER A 295 -15.49 6.79 -0.23
CA SER A 295 -16.44 6.80 -1.35
C SER A 295 -16.08 7.80 -2.46
N GLY A 296 -15.34 8.86 -2.10
CA GLY A 296 -14.82 9.85 -3.03
C GLY A 296 -13.52 9.43 -3.74
N ASP A 297 -12.89 8.33 -3.33
CA ASP A 297 -11.62 7.87 -3.91
C ASP A 297 -11.86 6.95 -5.11
N VAL A 298 -11.28 7.33 -6.26
CA VAL A 298 -11.40 6.57 -7.51
C VAL A 298 -10.39 5.42 -7.61
N ILE A 299 -9.23 5.50 -6.94
CA ILE A 299 -8.15 4.53 -7.09
C ILE A 299 -8.56 3.10 -6.75
N PRO A 300 -9.34 2.85 -5.67
CA PRO A 300 -9.81 1.50 -5.34
C PRO A 300 -10.72 0.89 -6.41
N ARG A 301 -11.22 1.71 -7.34
CA ARG A 301 -12.24 1.38 -8.34
C ARG A 301 -11.72 1.47 -9.78
N ILE A 302 -10.42 1.73 -9.97
CA ILE A 302 -9.81 1.95 -11.29
C ILE A 302 -9.80 0.69 -12.18
N LEU A 303 -9.86 -0.50 -11.56
CA LEU A 303 -10.19 -1.77 -12.21
C LEU A 303 -11.65 -2.10 -11.85
N PRO A 304 -12.61 -1.75 -12.72
CA PRO A 304 -14.02 -1.73 -12.37
C PRO A 304 -14.63 -3.14 -12.28
N ALA A 305 -15.72 -3.25 -11.52
CA ALA A 305 -16.49 -4.50 -11.37
C ALA A 305 -17.10 -4.96 -12.71
N GLU A 306 -17.35 -4.03 -13.62
CA GLU A 306 -17.77 -4.24 -15.00
C GLU A 306 -16.73 -5.04 -15.82
N TRP A 307 -15.45 -4.98 -15.43
CA TRP A 307 -14.39 -5.82 -15.98
C TRP A 307 -14.20 -7.11 -15.18
N GLY A 308 -15.05 -7.35 -14.19
CA GLY A 308 -15.03 -8.52 -13.32
C GLY A 308 -14.06 -8.42 -12.16
N PHE A 309 -13.49 -7.25 -11.87
CA PHE A 309 -12.48 -7.08 -10.83
C PHE A 309 -13.09 -6.82 -9.44
N TYR A 310 -12.67 -7.62 -8.46
CA TYR A 310 -13.06 -7.51 -7.06
C TYR A 310 -11.85 -7.70 -6.12
N ARG A 311 -12.12 -7.61 -4.83
CA ARG A 311 -11.18 -7.83 -3.72
C ARG A 311 -11.53 -9.10 -2.95
N ASN A 312 -10.57 -9.62 -2.21
CA ASN A 312 -10.84 -10.56 -1.12
C ASN A 312 -11.43 -9.83 0.09
N GLY A 313 -12.29 -10.52 0.84
CA GLY A 313 -12.82 -10.01 2.11
C GLY A 313 -13.93 -8.97 1.98
N ASN A 314 -14.06 -8.15 3.01
CA ASN A 314 -15.18 -7.23 3.20
C ASN A 314 -14.78 -5.80 2.85
N ASP A 315 -15.50 -5.18 1.92
CA ASP A 315 -15.32 -3.76 1.60
C ASP A 315 -16.15 -2.90 2.55
N ARG A 316 -15.50 -1.94 3.20
CA ARG A 316 -16.10 -0.97 4.11
C ARG A 316 -15.89 0.43 3.55
N PHE A 317 -16.92 0.95 2.90
CA PHE A 317 -16.93 2.28 2.32
C PHE A 317 -17.20 3.33 3.39
N LEU A 318 -16.25 4.23 3.60
CA LEU A 318 -16.43 5.46 4.37
C LEU A 318 -17.26 6.43 3.52
N PRO A 319 -18.25 7.12 4.10
CA PRO A 319 -19.06 8.08 3.36
C PRO A 319 -18.23 9.24 2.82
N SER A 320 -18.64 9.76 1.67
CA SER A 320 -18.45 11.18 1.35
C SER A 320 -19.68 11.95 1.86
N THR A 321 -19.56 13.25 2.11
CA THR A 321 -20.68 14.04 2.63
C THR A 321 -20.83 15.36 1.90
N VAL A 322 -22.08 15.79 1.76
CA VAL A 322 -22.43 17.16 1.34
C VAL A 322 -23.11 17.94 2.46
N ILE A 323 -23.26 17.33 3.63
CA ILE A 323 -23.94 17.95 4.78
C ILE A 323 -23.00 19.03 5.35
N PRO A 324 -23.42 20.30 5.42
CA PRO A 324 -22.55 21.40 5.84
C PRO A 324 -21.91 21.19 7.22
N GLU A 325 -22.64 20.66 8.19
CA GLU A 325 -22.16 20.42 9.55
C GLU A 325 -21.11 19.31 9.59
N GLU A 326 -21.30 18.22 8.84
CA GLU A 326 -20.29 17.16 8.75
C GLU A 326 -19.03 17.66 8.04
N LEU A 327 -19.18 18.43 6.95
CA LEU A 327 -18.05 19.06 6.25
C LEU A 327 -17.26 19.97 7.18
N GLN A 328 -17.93 20.80 7.98
CA GLN A 328 -17.28 21.67 8.94
C GLN A 328 -16.53 20.85 10.00
N ALA A 329 -17.13 19.79 10.54
CA ALA A 329 -16.48 18.92 11.52
C ALA A 329 -15.23 18.21 10.94
N LEU A 330 -15.28 17.76 9.69
CA LEU A 330 -14.12 17.17 9.01
C LEU A 330 -13.01 18.21 8.78
N ASN A 331 -13.37 19.43 8.35
CA ASN A 331 -12.43 20.54 8.20
C ASN A 331 -11.76 20.92 9.53
N ASP A 332 -12.54 20.99 10.62
CA ASP A 332 -12.02 21.31 11.96
C ASP A 332 -11.04 20.23 12.46
N ARG A 333 -11.35 18.95 12.21
CA ARG A 333 -10.43 17.83 12.51
C ARG A 333 -9.14 17.94 11.71
N SER A 334 -9.26 18.16 10.40
CA SER A 334 -8.10 18.31 9.52
C SER A 334 -7.24 19.52 9.90
N ALA A 335 -7.84 20.59 10.40
CA ALA A 335 -7.11 21.76 10.90
C ALA A 335 -6.29 21.47 12.18
N GLY A 336 -6.62 20.41 12.92
CA GLY A 336 -5.86 19.94 14.07
C GLY A 336 -4.68 19.02 13.71
N MET A 337 -4.60 18.54 12.47
CA MET A 337 -3.50 17.68 12.01
C MET A 337 -2.27 18.51 11.64
N GLU A 338 -1.08 17.90 11.69
CA GLU A 338 0.12 18.52 11.12
C GLU A 338 -0.02 18.73 9.61
N GLY A 339 0.61 19.79 9.08
CA GLY A 339 0.59 20.14 7.67
C GLY A 339 -0.48 21.17 7.29
N THR A 340 -0.73 21.32 5.99
CA THR A 340 -1.80 22.21 5.51
C THR A 340 -3.15 21.50 5.68
N PRO A 341 -4.23 22.12 6.17
CA PRO A 341 -5.52 21.42 6.29
C PRO A 341 -6.12 21.03 4.93
N ILE A 342 -6.93 19.97 4.91
CA ILE A 342 -7.78 19.61 3.76
C ILE A 342 -9.08 20.41 3.85
N ASP A 343 -9.54 20.92 2.70
CA ASP A 343 -10.89 21.44 2.53
C ASP A 343 -11.79 20.31 1.99
N PHE A 344 -12.56 19.68 2.87
CA PHE A 344 -13.43 18.56 2.56
C PHE A 344 -14.57 18.94 1.61
N GLY A 345 -14.98 20.22 1.58
CA GLY A 345 -15.99 20.71 0.63
C GLY A 345 -15.50 20.70 -0.82
N ARG A 346 -14.20 20.47 -1.04
CA ARG A 346 -13.57 20.38 -2.36
C ARG A 346 -13.26 18.95 -2.81
N LEU A 347 -13.40 17.98 -1.93
CA LEU A 347 -13.22 16.56 -2.26
C LEU A 347 -14.40 16.04 -3.09
N ALA A 348 -14.17 14.96 -3.82
CA ALA A 348 -15.24 14.33 -4.60
C ALA A 348 -16.24 13.60 -3.69
N VAL A 349 -17.50 13.69 -4.09
CA VAL A 349 -18.56 12.81 -3.58
C VAL A 349 -18.67 11.54 -4.42
N ALA A 350 -19.39 10.53 -3.92
CA ALA A 350 -19.49 9.23 -4.60
C ALA A 350 -20.02 9.36 -6.04
N GLU A 351 -20.98 10.25 -6.27
CA GLU A 351 -21.58 10.47 -7.59
C GLU A 351 -20.60 11.13 -8.58
N GLU A 352 -19.72 12.00 -8.11
CA GLU A 352 -18.65 12.59 -8.94
C GLU A 352 -17.62 11.51 -9.30
N THR A 353 -17.27 10.63 -8.35
CA THR A 353 -16.43 9.45 -8.60
C THR A 353 -17.05 8.50 -9.62
N ASP A 354 -18.36 8.22 -9.50
CA ASP A 354 -19.09 7.38 -10.46
C ASP A 354 -19.13 7.99 -11.86
N ALA A 355 -19.17 9.32 -11.97
CA ALA A 355 -19.08 10.00 -13.26
C ALA A 355 -17.70 9.79 -13.90
N VAL A 356 -16.61 9.93 -13.13
CA VAL A 356 -15.25 9.69 -13.61
C VAL A 356 -15.08 8.24 -14.07
N LEU A 357 -15.57 7.27 -13.29
CA LEU A 357 -15.48 5.86 -13.66
C LEU A 357 -16.26 5.53 -14.93
N ARG A 358 -17.45 6.12 -15.12
CA ARG A 358 -18.19 5.98 -16.39
C ARG A 358 -17.39 6.51 -17.58
N SER A 359 -16.74 7.67 -17.44
CA SER A 359 -15.87 8.19 -18.51
C SER A 359 -14.68 7.28 -18.81
N MET A 360 -14.11 6.63 -17.79
CA MET A 360 -13.05 5.64 -17.98
C MET A 360 -13.56 4.39 -18.71
N LEU A 361 -14.76 3.91 -18.35
CA LEU A 361 -15.41 2.79 -19.04
C LEU A 361 -15.76 3.12 -20.49
N ASP A 362 -16.22 4.34 -20.78
CA ASP A 362 -16.49 4.78 -22.15
C ASP A 362 -15.20 4.86 -22.99
N LEU A 363 -14.09 5.28 -22.38
CA LEU A 363 -12.80 5.42 -23.07
C LEU A 363 -12.14 4.07 -23.35
N PHE A 364 -12.14 3.18 -22.38
CA PHE A 364 -11.43 1.90 -22.48
C PHE A 364 -12.31 0.74 -22.91
N CYS A 365 -13.64 0.88 -22.83
CA CYS A 365 -14.66 -0.13 -23.12
C CYS A 365 -14.56 -1.37 -22.21
N ASP A 366 -13.53 -2.18 -22.44
CA ASP A 366 -13.28 -3.43 -21.75
C ASP A 366 -11.79 -3.60 -21.46
N ARG A 367 -11.50 -4.55 -20.57
CA ARG A 367 -10.13 -4.88 -20.15
C ARG A 367 -9.21 -5.23 -21.33
N GLN A 368 -9.74 -5.90 -22.36
CA GLN A 368 -8.93 -6.35 -23.49
C GLN A 368 -8.52 -5.20 -24.40
N THR A 369 -9.41 -4.23 -24.56
CA THR A 369 -9.20 -2.98 -25.27
C THR A 369 -8.20 -2.11 -24.50
N TYR A 370 -8.33 -2.00 -23.17
CA TYR A 370 -7.31 -1.38 -22.31
C TYR A 370 -5.93 -2.01 -22.52
N TYR A 371 -5.83 -3.34 -22.36
CA TYR A 371 -4.57 -4.07 -22.46
C TYR A 371 -3.89 -3.87 -23.82
N LYS A 372 -4.64 -4.03 -24.92
CA LYS A 372 -4.09 -3.93 -26.28
C LYS A 372 -3.79 -2.51 -26.73
N GLY A 373 -4.63 -1.55 -26.32
CA GLY A 373 -4.61 -0.19 -26.86
C GLY A 373 -3.86 0.82 -26.01
N TYR A 374 -3.81 0.62 -24.69
CA TYR A 374 -3.49 1.70 -23.76
C TYR A 374 -2.44 1.34 -22.70
N GLU A 375 -2.42 0.10 -22.20
CA GLU A 375 -1.59 -0.31 -21.06
C GLU A 375 -0.12 0.11 -21.22
N ASP A 376 0.53 -0.30 -22.31
CA ASP A 376 1.95 0.02 -22.55
C ASP A 376 2.21 1.53 -22.57
N ALA A 377 1.31 2.29 -23.20
CA ALA A 377 1.45 3.74 -23.33
C ALA A 377 1.32 4.42 -21.96
N MET A 378 0.32 4.04 -21.17
CA MET A 378 0.11 4.60 -19.84
C MET A 378 1.23 4.21 -18.87
N ARG A 379 1.69 2.96 -18.94
CA ARG A 379 2.86 2.50 -18.17
C ARG A 379 4.11 3.32 -18.48
N CYS A 380 4.34 3.66 -19.75
CA CYS A 380 5.43 4.54 -20.16
C CYS A 380 5.24 5.99 -19.67
N MET A 381 4.02 6.54 -19.77
CA MET A 381 3.72 7.89 -19.30
C MET A 381 3.94 8.02 -17.79
N LEU A 382 3.48 7.04 -16.99
CA LEU A 382 3.71 7.01 -15.54
C LEU A 382 5.19 6.84 -15.19
N GLN A 383 5.91 5.98 -15.92
CA GLN A 383 7.37 5.85 -15.74
C GLN A 383 8.08 7.18 -16.03
N CYS A 384 7.67 7.93 -17.06
CA CYS A 384 8.22 9.27 -17.33
C CYS A 384 7.97 10.23 -16.17
N ALA A 385 6.75 10.22 -15.61
CA ALA A 385 6.35 11.06 -14.48
C ALA A 385 7.14 10.79 -13.19
N THR A 386 7.72 9.60 -13.09
CA THR A 386 8.37 9.05 -11.88
C THR A 386 9.82 8.66 -12.11
N THR A 387 10.45 9.11 -13.21
CA THR A 387 11.89 8.92 -13.44
C THR A 387 12.62 10.23 -13.28
N ARG A 388 13.55 10.29 -12.31
CA ARG A 388 14.31 11.49 -12.00
C ARG A 388 15.81 11.22 -11.96
N THR A 389 16.56 12.12 -12.56
CA THR A 389 18.02 12.20 -12.46
C THR A 389 18.45 12.94 -11.20
N GLU A 390 19.71 12.74 -10.80
CA GLU A 390 20.35 13.53 -9.75
C GLU A 390 20.25 15.04 -10.01
N GLU A 391 20.47 15.46 -11.25
CA GLU A 391 20.47 16.86 -11.65
C GLU A 391 19.07 17.50 -11.60
N GLU A 392 18.03 16.75 -11.97
CA GLU A 392 16.64 17.18 -11.81
C GLU A 392 16.24 17.37 -10.35
N VAL A 393 16.70 16.48 -9.46
CA VAL A 393 16.37 16.55 -8.03
C VAL A 393 17.19 17.62 -7.31
N THR A 394 18.51 17.62 -7.50
CA THR A 394 19.44 18.46 -6.71
C THR A 394 19.59 19.88 -7.27
N ARG A 395 19.43 20.06 -8.58
CA ARG A 395 19.65 21.36 -9.26
C ARG A 395 18.39 21.89 -9.94
N GLY A 396 17.31 21.12 -9.95
CA GLY A 396 16.05 21.53 -10.56
C GLY A 396 16.12 21.72 -12.07
N ILE A 397 16.97 20.96 -12.76
CA ILE A 397 17.11 21.06 -14.22
C ILE A 397 15.83 20.54 -14.90
N VAL A 398 15.43 21.19 -15.99
CA VAL A 398 14.44 20.66 -16.94
C VAL A 398 15.21 20.13 -18.15
N ARG A 399 14.99 18.85 -18.50
CA ARG A 399 15.70 18.17 -19.58
C ARG A 399 15.50 18.88 -20.93
N ASP A 400 16.58 18.93 -21.72
CA ASP A 400 16.48 19.29 -23.14
C ASP A 400 15.95 18.10 -23.96
N ASP A 401 15.69 18.33 -25.25
CA ASP A 401 15.09 17.31 -26.11
C ASP A 401 16.00 16.09 -26.27
N ALA A 402 17.32 16.28 -26.28
CA ALA A 402 18.28 15.18 -26.39
C ALA A 402 18.27 14.29 -25.14
N ALA A 403 18.23 14.89 -23.95
CA ALA A 403 18.12 14.19 -22.68
C ALA A 403 16.76 13.48 -22.52
N VAL A 404 15.67 14.09 -23.00
CA VAL A 404 14.36 13.42 -23.05
C VAL A 404 14.40 12.21 -24.00
N VAL A 405 14.97 12.34 -25.19
CA VAL A 405 15.14 11.19 -26.11
C VAL A 405 15.95 10.08 -25.43
N ALA A 406 17.06 10.41 -24.77
CA ALA A 406 17.88 9.42 -24.05
C ALA A 406 17.10 8.69 -22.96
N GLN A 407 16.31 9.42 -22.15
CA GLN A 407 15.41 8.83 -21.15
C GLN A 407 14.39 7.88 -21.79
N LEU A 408 13.70 8.32 -22.84
CA LEU A 408 12.72 7.47 -23.50
C LEU A 408 13.39 6.21 -24.08
N ARG A 409 14.60 6.31 -24.63
CA ARG A 409 15.35 5.15 -25.15
C ARG A 409 15.80 4.17 -24.07
N SER A 410 15.93 4.58 -22.81
CA SER A 410 16.25 3.66 -21.71
C SER A 410 15.05 2.84 -21.24
N MET A 411 13.82 3.21 -21.62
CA MET A 411 12.60 2.50 -21.22
C MET A 411 12.34 1.31 -22.16
N GLU A 412 12.14 0.11 -21.60
CA GLU A 412 11.99 -1.15 -22.35
C GLU A 412 10.93 -1.06 -23.46
N LEU A 413 9.71 -0.62 -23.12
CA LEU A 413 8.59 -0.52 -24.06
C LEU A 413 8.82 0.54 -25.15
N MET A 414 9.65 1.55 -24.90
CA MET A 414 9.96 2.59 -25.88
C MET A 414 11.02 2.15 -26.89
N GLN A 415 11.83 1.12 -26.57
CA GLN A 415 12.86 0.60 -27.47
C GLN A 415 12.27 0.02 -28.76
N ARG A 416 10.98 -0.38 -28.75
CA ARG A 416 10.26 -0.92 -29.90
C ARG A 416 10.05 0.09 -31.04
N PHE A 417 10.07 1.39 -30.73
CA PHE A 417 9.89 2.43 -31.73
C PHE A 417 11.23 2.76 -32.42
N PRO A 418 11.24 3.09 -33.72
CA PRO A 418 12.43 3.59 -34.39
C PRO A 418 12.95 4.88 -33.75
N GLN A 419 14.27 5.08 -33.73
CA GLN A 419 14.90 6.27 -33.15
C GLN A 419 14.32 7.58 -33.72
N GLU A 420 14.21 7.67 -35.04
CA GLU A 420 13.64 8.83 -35.74
C GLU A 420 12.17 9.12 -35.37
N LYS A 421 11.41 8.10 -34.95
CA LYS A 421 10.04 8.31 -34.45
C LYS A 421 10.09 8.96 -33.07
N VAL A 422 10.92 8.45 -32.16
CA VAL A 422 11.08 9.02 -30.80
C VAL A 422 11.56 10.47 -30.87
N GLU A 423 12.59 10.76 -31.69
CA GLU A 423 13.12 12.11 -31.85
C GLU A 423 12.07 13.10 -32.36
N ARG A 424 11.31 12.74 -33.41
CA ARG A 424 10.23 13.57 -33.94
C ARG A 424 9.10 13.80 -32.92
N CYS A 425 8.72 12.77 -32.17
CA CYS A 425 7.70 12.91 -31.13
C CYS A 425 8.15 13.82 -29.99
N VAL A 426 9.42 13.74 -29.57
CA VAL A 426 9.98 14.65 -28.56
C VAL A 426 10.02 16.09 -29.08
N GLN A 427 10.50 16.31 -30.30
CA GLN A 427 10.50 17.64 -30.93
C GLN A 427 9.10 18.23 -31.03
N ALA A 428 8.11 17.42 -31.43
CA ALA A 428 6.72 17.85 -31.50
C ALA A 428 6.15 18.20 -30.11
N ALA A 429 6.36 17.34 -29.10
CA ALA A 429 5.94 17.60 -27.72
C ALA A 429 6.60 18.87 -27.15
N SER A 430 7.88 19.06 -27.43
CA SER A 430 8.68 20.22 -27.06
C SER A 430 8.14 21.50 -27.68
N ALA A 431 7.86 21.50 -28.99
CA ALA A 431 7.29 22.64 -29.72
C ALA A 431 5.90 23.04 -29.19
N LEU A 432 5.09 22.08 -28.74
CA LEU A 432 3.78 22.34 -28.14
C LEU A 432 3.89 22.89 -26.71
N SER A 433 4.87 22.43 -25.94
CA SER A 433 4.89 22.65 -24.48
C SER A 433 5.81 23.77 -24.02
N ARG A 434 7.03 23.87 -24.58
CA ARG A 434 8.04 24.83 -24.11
C ARG A 434 7.57 26.29 -24.12
N PRO A 435 6.88 26.80 -25.17
CA PRO A 435 6.40 28.18 -25.17
C PRO A 435 5.40 28.46 -24.04
N VAL A 436 4.57 27.47 -23.70
CA VAL A 436 3.58 27.58 -22.61
C VAL A 436 4.29 27.53 -21.25
N LEU A 437 5.23 26.61 -21.07
CA LEU A 437 6.01 26.48 -19.85
C LEU A 437 6.87 27.72 -19.58
N GLU A 438 7.51 28.29 -20.61
CA GLU A 438 8.28 29.54 -20.52
C GLU A 438 7.40 30.73 -20.14
N LYS A 439 6.19 30.81 -20.73
CA LYS A 439 5.22 31.87 -20.43
C LYS A 439 4.69 31.79 -19.00
N LEU A 440 4.38 30.59 -18.52
CA LEU A 440 3.86 30.38 -17.16
C LEU A 440 4.98 30.44 -16.11
N GLY A 441 6.22 30.10 -16.50
CA GLY A 441 7.40 30.15 -15.67
C GLY A 441 7.19 29.45 -14.32
N SER A 442 7.51 30.16 -13.23
CA SER A 442 7.40 29.65 -11.86
C SER A 442 5.96 29.40 -11.37
N ALA A 443 4.93 29.73 -12.17
CA ALA A 443 3.55 29.38 -11.82
C ALA A 443 3.27 27.87 -11.96
N VAL A 444 4.03 27.17 -12.81
CA VAL A 444 3.96 25.71 -12.94
C VAL A 444 4.97 25.07 -11.99
N PRO A 445 4.56 24.13 -11.12
CA PRO A 445 5.49 23.42 -10.26
C PRO A 445 6.61 22.76 -11.06
N LEU A 446 7.83 22.83 -10.54
CA LEU A 446 9.03 22.38 -11.25
C LEU A 446 8.91 20.93 -11.76
N GLN A 447 8.39 20.02 -10.93
CA GLN A 447 8.18 18.63 -11.34
C GLN A 447 7.22 18.52 -12.54
N ALA A 448 6.15 19.32 -12.59
CA ALA A 448 5.26 19.34 -13.75
C ALA A 448 6.02 19.79 -15.01
N GLN A 449 6.90 20.79 -14.90
CA GLN A 449 7.75 21.20 -16.04
C GLN A 449 8.68 20.08 -16.51
N GLN A 450 9.22 19.28 -15.59
CA GLN A 450 10.14 18.17 -15.89
C GLN A 450 9.45 17.00 -16.63
N ILE A 451 8.16 16.76 -16.38
CA ILE A 451 7.49 15.53 -16.87
C ILE A 451 6.57 15.74 -18.07
N VAL A 452 6.10 16.97 -18.33
CA VAL A 452 5.09 17.23 -19.38
C VAL A 452 5.61 16.81 -20.77
N ILE A 453 6.83 17.23 -21.14
CA ILE A 453 7.39 16.90 -22.45
C ILE A 453 7.59 15.38 -22.65
N PRO A 454 8.28 14.64 -21.76
CA PRO A 454 8.47 13.20 -21.94
C PRO A 454 7.13 12.44 -21.97
N MET A 455 6.16 12.79 -21.13
CA MET A 455 4.84 12.16 -21.15
C MET A 455 4.09 12.39 -22.47
N LEU A 456 4.07 13.63 -22.96
CA LEU A 456 3.43 13.96 -24.24
C LEU A 456 4.13 13.25 -25.40
N ALA A 457 5.46 13.16 -25.37
CA ALA A 457 6.23 12.45 -26.39
C ALA A 457 5.90 10.95 -26.42
N VAL A 458 5.67 10.31 -25.26
CA VAL A 458 5.15 8.95 -25.19
C VAL A 458 3.78 8.86 -25.84
N GLY A 459 2.83 9.74 -25.47
CA GLY A 459 1.49 9.76 -26.08
C GLY A 459 1.54 9.84 -27.60
N LEU A 460 2.42 10.68 -28.15
CA LEU A 460 2.66 10.81 -29.59
C LEU A 460 3.31 9.56 -30.21
N CYS A 461 4.25 8.90 -29.52
CA CYS A 461 4.86 7.67 -30.02
C CYS A 461 3.84 6.54 -30.16
N PHE A 462 2.92 6.45 -29.20
CA PHE A 462 1.84 5.46 -29.18
C PHE A 462 0.61 5.88 -29.99
N GLU A 463 0.60 7.09 -30.57
CA GLU A 463 -0.51 7.62 -31.37
C GLU A 463 -1.83 7.65 -30.57
N LEU A 464 -1.73 7.95 -29.27
CA LEU A 464 -2.88 8.10 -28.40
C LEU A 464 -3.74 9.29 -28.86
N GLN A 465 -5.06 9.15 -28.71
CA GLN A 465 -5.98 10.24 -28.97
C GLN A 465 -5.72 11.40 -27.98
N PRO A 466 -5.87 12.67 -28.39
CA PRO A 466 -5.64 13.82 -27.52
C PRO A 466 -6.39 13.75 -26.19
N GLU A 467 -7.63 13.25 -26.21
CA GLU A 467 -8.47 13.10 -25.02
C GLU A 467 -7.88 12.10 -24.02
N THR A 468 -7.27 11.01 -24.52
CA THR A 468 -6.57 10.03 -23.67
C THR A 468 -5.32 10.64 -23.05
N VAL A 469 -4.52 11.35 -23.86
CA VAL A 469 -3.30 12.00 -23.38
C VAL A 469 -3.64 13.04 -22.32
N GLN A 470 -4.70 13.82 -22.54
CA GLN A 470 -5.19 14.81 -21.60
C GLN A 470 -5.66 14.15 -20.29
N LEU A 471 -6.46 13.08 -20.35
CA LEU A 471 -6.92 12.38 -19.15
C LEU A 471 -5.76 11.88 -18.28
N VAL A 472 -4.75 11.26 -18.91
CA VAL A 472 -3.58 10.74 -18.19
C VAL A 472 -2.71 11.89 -17.66
N ALA A 473 -2.54 12.96 -18.43
CA ALA A 473 -1.79 14.13 -17.99
C ALA A 473 -2.49 14.82 -16.81
N ASP A 474 -3.80 15.03 -16.87
CA ASP A 474 -4.60 15.63 -15.79
C ASP A 474 -4.52 14.77 -14.52
N PHE A 475 -4.62 13.43 -14.65
CA PHE A 475 -4.45 12.51 -13.53
C PHE A 475 -3.04 12.60 -12.91
N VAL A 476 -1.97 12.54 -13.71
CA VAL A 476 -0.61 12.61 -13.16
C VAL A 476 -0.29 14.00 -12.58
N LEU A 477 -0.71 15.07 -13.23
CA LEU A 477 -0.49 16.42 -12.73
C LEU A 477 -1.28 16.68 -11.45
N SER A 478 -2.45 16.04 -11.29
CA SER A 478 -3.23 16.13 -10.05
C SER A 478 -2.52 15.59 -8.81
N THR A 479 -1.62 14.61 -8.97
CA THR A 479 -0.83 14.07 -7.84
C THR A 479 0.34 14.98 -7.47
N ILE A 480 0.68 15.96 -8.32
CA ILE A 480 1.80 16.91 -8.13
C ILE A 480 1.27 18.29 -7.72
N THR A 481 0.13 18.71 -8.26
CA THR A 481 -0.41 20.06 -8.12
C THR A 481 -1.78 20.04 -7.46
N VAL A 482 -1.86 20.59 -6.24
CA VAL A 482 -3.12 20.67 -5.47
C VAL A 482 -3.79 22.06 -5.58
N LYS A 483 -3.18 22.99 -6.34
CA LYS A 483 -3.64 24.39 -6.46
C LYS A 483 -4.41 24.61 -7.78
N GLY A 484 -5.63 25.14 -7.69
CA GLY A 484 -6.46 25.53 -8.85
C GLY A 484 -7.96 25.23 -8.66
N GLN A 485 -8.79 25.59 -9.64
CA GLN A 485 -10.17 25.06 -9.72
C GLN A 485 -10.09 23.56 -9.98
N LEU A 486 -10.70 22.76 -9.09
CA LEU A 486 -10.69 21.31 -9.20
C LEU A 486 -11.95 20.88 -9.95
N SER A 487 -11.80 20.23 -11.10
CA SER A 487 -12.90 19.67 -11.87
C SER A 487 -12.66 18.20 -12.18
N GLY A 488 -13.73 17.39 -12.12
CA GLY A 488 -13.69 15.98 -12.53
C GLY A 488 -12.72 15.13 -11.71
N ILE A 489 -11.86 14.37 -12.40
CA ILE A 489 -10.91 13.39 -11.84
C ILE A 489 -9.99 13.96 -10.75
N LEU A 490 -9.67 15.25 -10.82
CA LEU A 490 -8.79 15.89 -9.84
C LEU A 490 -9.39 15.86 -8.43
N LYS A 491 -10.70 16.06 -8.28
CA LYS A 491 -11.36 15.97 -6.97
C LYS A 491 -11.30 14.56 -6.38
N THR A 492 -11.41 13.53 -7.22
CA THR A 492 -11.41 12.13 -6.77
C THR A 492 -10.00 11.68 -6.37
N VAL A 493 -8.97 12.19 -7.04
CA VAL A 493 -7.57 11.95 -6.65
C VAL A 493 -7.23 12.61 -5.31
N LEU A 494 -7.80 13.77 -4.98
CA LEU A 494 -7.58 14.38 -3.65
C LEU A 494 -8.10 13.50 -2.50
N CYS A 495 -9.15 12.71 -2.75
CA CYS A 495 -9.65 11.73 -1.78
C CYS A 495 -8.66 10.60 -1.52
N HIS A 496 -7.67 10.40 -2.40
CA HIS A 496 -6.65 9.36 -2.27
C HIS A 496 -5.48 9.76 -1.35
N PHE A 497 -5.45 10.99 -0.82
CA PHE A 497 -4.43 11.37 0.16
C PHE A 497 -4.70 10.72 1.53
N GLN A 498 -3.63 10.36 2.23
CA GLN A 498 -3.72 9.65 3.51
C GLN A 498 -4.46 10.45 4.57
N GLU A 499 -4.30 11.77 4.58
CA GLU A 499 -4.96 12.65 5.54
C GLU A 499 -6.49 12.60 5.40
N ASN A 500 -7.03 12.35 4.19
CA ASN A 500 -8.45 12.08 4.00
C ASN A 500 -8.83 10.82 4.78
N TYR A 501 -8.15 9.70 4.51
CA TYR A 501 -8.41 8.41 5.17
C TYR A 501 -8.26 8.47 6.69
N ILE A 502 -7.24 9.16 7.20
CA ILE A 502 -7.06 9.40 8.64
C ILE A 502 -8.29 10.12 9.19
N THR A 503 -8.64 11.27 8.61
CA THR A 503 -9.73 12.11 9.11
C THR A 503 -11.07 11.39 9.05
N VAL A 504 -11.43 10.76 7.93
CA VAL A 504 -12.74 10.13 7.77
C VAL A 504 -12.89 8.84 8.58
N LEU A 505 -11.82 8.06 8.76
CA LEU A 505 -11.87 6.85 9.59
C LEU A 505 -11.95 7.17 11.10
N GLU A 506 -11.42 8.32 11.52
CA GLU A 506 -11.57 8.83 12.89
C GLU A 506 -12.93 9.50 13.14
N ALA A 507 -13.54 10.07 12.09
CA ALA A 507 -14.77 10.83 12.20
C ALA A 507 -16.03 9.95 12.21
N TYR A 508 -16.06 8.91 11.37
CA TYR A 508 -17.26 8.08 11.17
C TYR A 508 -17.25 6.81 12.02
N ASP A 509 -18.41 6.46 12.57
CA ASP A 509 -18.57 5.22 13.33
C ASP A 509 -18.54 4.01 12.38
N PRO A 510 -18.07 2.82 12.79
CA PRO A 510 -18.15 1.62 11.96
C PRO A 510 -19.57 1.26 11.47
N ALA A 511 -20.62 1.66 12.18
CA ALA A 511 -22.03 1.53 11.76
C ALA A 511 -22.36 2.39 10.54
N ASP A 512 -21.58 3.44 10.31
CA ASP A 512 -21.67 4.33 9.16
C ASP A 512 -20.91 3.78 7.94
N HIS A 513 -20.20 2.67 8.05
CA HIS A 513 -19.52 2.12 6.87
C HIS A 513 -20.55 1.46 5.95
N GLY A 514 -20.42 1.66 4.64
CA GLY A 514 -21.29 1.08 3.61
C GLY A 514 -20.64 -0.11 2.90
N MET A 515 -21.46 -1.00 2.32
CA MET A 515 -20.96 -2.06 1.38
C MET A 515 -20.76 -1.56 -0.05
N THR A 516 -21.28 -0.38 -0.36
CA THR A 516 -21.14 0.30 -1.64
C THR A 516 -20.71 1.74 -1.39
N PRO A 517 -19.98 2.40 -2.31
CA PRO A 517 -19.75 3.84 -2.25
C PRO A 517 -21.06 4.59 -2.09
N TYR A 518 -21.07 5.62 -1.26
CA TYR A 518 -22.27 6.44 -1.07
C TYR A 518 -21.93 7.85 -0.57
N THR A 519 -22.86 8.77 -0.81
CA THR A 519 -22.80 10.14 -0.32
C THR A 519 -23.89 10.36 0.72
N ARG A 520 -23.50 10.83 1.90
CA ARG A 520 -24.43 11.32 2.91
C ARG A 520 -25.07 12.61 2.45
N ARG A 521 -26.40 12.62 2.51
CA ARG A 521 -27.25 13.77 2.21
C ARG A 521 -28.09 14.04 3.46
N GLU A 522 -28.56 15.27 3.62
CA GLU A 522 -29.57 15.58 4.63
C GLU A 522 -30.74 14.60 4.48
N GLU A 523 -31.22 14.04 5.60
CA GLU A 523 -32.49 13.31 5.57
C GLU A 523 -33.56 14.28 5.06
N LEU A 524 -34.13 13.98 3.88
CA LEU A 524 -35.16 14.81 3.23
C LEU A 524 -36.48 14.81 4.01
#